data_AF-A0A2T0B7V5-F1
#
_entry.id   AF-A0A2T0B7V5-F1
#
_cell.length_a   1.000
_cell.length_b   1.000
_cell.length_c   1.000
_cell.angle_alpha   90.00
_cell.angle_beta   90.00
_cell.angle_gamma   90.00
#
_symmetry.space_group_name_H-M   'P 1'
#
loop_
_entity.id
_entity.type
_entity.pdbx_description
1 polymer ?
#
loop_
_entity_poly.entity_id
_entity_poly.type
_entity_poly.pdbx_seq_one_letter_code
_entity_poly.pdbx_strand_id
1 'polypeptide(L)'
;MVVNKRNFYIIRKSNGVVWNFLCDENMGIIYRILIDDRWSDYNMLTNSYVDDFYIALLPNDFIYILYKDLSGNIMLKIHDGLKWSKEKIIQSFQNPMLEINFKSISLKNEIHIVYCILNKKSKNITMFHQKIDESLKLSDSKIIDTINFSNNLSFNLSVLKNHDLFIVYEKPINGYNLGYRILNKENGRWSNFYIIDENKEPLKDYSFLPLNNTLCVLAIKKEERTNSLLFYEGNLSNFKCNKIFEGNNLTSCSLAMIGDKPFGSWINSNDIYYNFFIKDAESIIVSPYREILPYVQVIKAKYISKDFHEIYLRHEDDLAFLMDIENYSPTLNKYIINCMKENCEKITYYIDTIDKLKKVNLSQANKLNSIREEFKIFNDNKHLLAESINFLQKNLADKEEEIKKLNEKIESLNSPLKRFFKWD
;
A
#
# COMPACT_ATOMS: atom_id res chain seq x y z
N MET A 1 -17.44 5.56 -23.89
CA MET A 1 -16.65 6.81 -23.76
C MET A 1 -15.70 6.65 -22.58
N VAL A 2 -14.41 6.90 -22.77
CA VAL A 2 -13.42 6.75 -21.67
C VAL A 2 -13.47 7.99 -20.78
N VAL A 3 -13.72 7.81 -19.50
CA VAL A 3 -13.68 8.89 -18.52
C VAL A 3 -12.25 9.02 -18.01
N ASN A 4 -11.41 9.72 -18.78
CA ASN A 4 -9.98 9.93 -18.44
C ASN A 4 -9.75 10.98 -17.34
N LYS A 5 -10.80 11.70 -16.90
CA LYS A 5 -10.65 12.88 -16.03
C LYS A 5 -10.69 12.61 -14.53
N ARG A 6 -11.03 11.39 -14.09
CA ARG A 6 -11.16 11.09 -12.67
C ARG A 6 -10.06 10.14 -12.25
N ASN A 7 -9.18 10.63 -11.38
CA ASN A 7 -8.21 9.82 -10.68
C ASN A 7 -8.92 8.66 -9.98
N PHE A 8 -8.62 7.44 -10.42
CA PHE A 8 -9.23 6.22 -9.91
C PHE A 8 -8.12 5.27 -9.48
N TYR A 9 -8.13 4.90 -8.20
CA TYR A 9 -7.12 4.05 -7.61
C TYR A 9 -7.76 2.80 -7.01
N ILE A 10 -7.14 1.65 -7.26
CA ILE A 10 -7.40 0.42 -6.55
C ILE A 10 -6.12 0.04 -5.81
N ILE A 11 -6.22 -0.25 -4.52
CA ILE A 11 -5.08 -0.56 -3.68
C ILE A 11 -5.31 -1.89 -3.00
N ARG A 12 -4.41 -2.85 -3.23
CA ARG A 12 -4.46 -4.14 -2.55
C ARG A 12 -3.39 -4.18 -1.47
N LYS A 13 -3.83 -4.22 -0.22
CA LYS A 13 -2.95 -4.38 0.96
C LYS A 13 -2.42 -5.80 1.06
N SER A 14 -1.35 -5.98 1.83
CA SER A 14 -0.71 -7.29 2.04
C SER A 14 -1.64 -8.33 2.66
N ASN A 15 -2.60 -7.90 3.48
CA ASN A 15 -3.63 -8.75 4.09
C ASN A 15 -4.79 -9.12 3.14
N GLY A 16 -4.72 -8.74 1.87
CA GLY A 16 -5.74 -9.04 0.86
C GLY A 16 -6.88 -8.01 0.78
N VAL A 17 -7.01 -7.11 1.75
CA VAL A 17 -8.03 -6.05 1.73
C VAL A 17 -7.79 -5.14 0.53
N VAL A 18 -8.86 -4.87 -0.23
CA VAL A 18 -8.80 -3.97 -1.39
C VAL A 18 -9.52 -2.68 -1.08
N TRP A 19 -8.87 -1.56 -1.37
CA TRP A 19 -9.44 -0.23 -1.25
C TRP A 19 -9.67 0.33 -2.64
N ASN A 20 -10.78 1.03 -2.81
CA ASN A 20 -11.06 1.79 -4.00
C ASN A 20 -11.18 3.26 -3.63
N PHE A 21 -10.45 4.12 -4.32
CA PHE A 21 -10.51 5.56 -4.17
C PHE A 21 -10.87 6.19 -5.51
N LEU A 22 -11.78 7.16 -5.47
CA LEU A 22 -12.17 7.91 -6.65
C LEU A 22 -12.55 9.34 -6.30
N CYS A 23 -12.60 10.15 -7.34
CA CYS A 23 -13.04 11.52 -7.31
C CYS A 23 -14.52 11.60 -7.69
N ASP A 24 -15.36 12.06 -6.78
CA ASP A 24 -16.76 12.40 -7.06
C ASP A 24 -16.93 13.92 -7.13
N GLU A 25 -17.75 14.39 -8.07
CA GLU A 25 -17.96 15.82 -8.30
C GLU A 25 -18.71 16.48 -7.13
N ASN A 26 -19.55 15.74 -6.40
CA ASN A 26 -20.37 16.27 -5.32
C ASN A 26 -19.80 15.98 -3.93
N MET A 27 -19.20 14.81 -3.75
CA MET A 27 -18.68 14.35 -2.45
C MET A 27 -17.18 14.58 -2.27
N GLY A 28 -16.46 14.81 -3.36
CA GLY A 28 -15.01 14.97 -3.39
C GLY A 28 -14.26 13.65 -3.40
N ILE A 29 -13.16 13.55 -2.64
CA ILE A 29 -12.36 12.33 -2.59
C ILE A 29 -13.09 11.34 -1.70
N ILE A 30 -13.53 10.22 -2.26
CA ILE A 30 -14.24 9.17 -1.55
C ILE A 30 -13.51 7.83 -1.67
N TYR A 31 -13.83 6.90 -0.77
CA TYR A 31 -13.29 5.55 -0.82
C TYR A 31 -14.27 4.50 -0.32
N ARG A 32 -14.09 3.27 -0.78
CA ARG A 32 -14.76 2.08 -0.23
C ARG A 32 -13.78 0.92 -0.10
N ILE A 33 -14.13 -0.06 0.72
CA ILE A 33 -13.26 -1.17 1.08
C ILE A 33 -13.94 -2.49 0.74
N LEU A 34 -13.24 -3.40 0.09
CA LEU A 34 -13.66 -4.77 -0.16
C LEU A 34 -13.13 -5.66 0.98
N ILE A 35 -14.04 -6.24 1.74
CA ILE A 35 -13.76 -7.18 2.83
C ILE A 35 -14.68 -8.39 2.61
N ASP A 36 -14.12 -9.60 2.61
CA ASP A 36 -14.86 -10.86 2.42
C ASP A 36 -15.81 -10.82 1.22
N ASP A 37 -15.29 -10.39 0.07
CA ASP A 37 -16.01 -10.23 -1.21
C ASP A 37 -17.22 -9.29 -1.18
N ARG A 38 -17.28 -8.38 -0.20
CA ARG A 38 -18.31 -7.34 -0.10
C ARG A 38 -17.71 -5.96 -0.02
N TRP A 39 -18.17 -5.08 -0.89
CA TRP A 39 -17.82 -3.67 -0.84
C TRP A 39 -18.58 -2.99 0.30
N SER A 40 -17.87 -2.16 1.08
CA SER A 40 -18.50 -1.20 1.97
C SER A 40 -19.19 -0.08 1.18
N ASP A 41 -20.02 0.68 1.87
CA ASP A 41 -20.46 1.98 1.37
C ASP A 41 -19.26 2.92 1.13
N TYR A 42 -19.50 3.93 0.29
CA TYR A 42 -18.52 5.00 0.08
C TYR A 42 -18.43 5.89 1.32
N ASN A 43 -17.18 6.12 1.73
CA ASN A 43 -16.81 7.02 2.80
C ASN A 43 -16.15 8.27 2.22
N MET A 44 -16.56 9.44 2.68
CA MET A 44 -15.94 10.70 2.28
C MET A 44 -14.60 10.89 3.00
N LEU A 45 -13.53 11.06 2.23
CA LEU A 45 -12.22 11.41 2.77
C LEU A 45 -12.10 12.92 2.98
N THR A 46 -12.46 13.70 1.96
CA THR A 46 -12.49 15.17 2.00
C THR A 46 -13.32 15.71 0.84
N ASN A 47 -14.02 16.82 1.07
CA ASN A 47 -14.79 17.56 0.06
C ASN A 47 -14.07 18.85 -0.40
N SER A 48 -12.91 19.15 0.17
CA SER A 48 -12.18 20.41 -0.03
C SER A 48 -10.91 20.15 -0.84
N TYR A 49 -11.06 19.87 -2.13
CA TYR A 49 -9.95 19.55 -3.03
C TYR A 49 -10.09 20.26 -4.38
N VAL A 50 -8.97 20.34 -5.09
CA VAL A 50 -8.88 20.91 -6.44
C VAL A 50 -8.16 19.91 -7.33
N ASP A 51 -8.84 19.46 -8.37
CA ASP A 51 -8.33 18.56 -9.40
C ASP A 51 -7.93 17.17 -8.85
N ASP A 52 -6.67 16.80 -9.05
CA ASP A 52 -6.16 15.45 -8.94
C ASP A 52 -5.67 15.09 -7.53
N PHE A 53 -5.74 13.80 -7.20
CA PHE A 53 -5.14 13.22 -6.00
C PHE A 53 -4.28 12.02 -6.36
N TYR A 54 -3.30 11.74 -5.49
CA TYR A 54 -2.32 10.69 -5.69
C TYR A 54 -2.20 9.86 -4.43
N ILE A 55 -2.17 8.55 -4.62
CA ILE A 55 -2.03 7.60 -3.52
C ILE A 55 -0.69 6.88 -3.63
N ALA A 56 -0.02 6.78 -2.49
CA ALA A 56 1.13 5.92 -2.29
C ALA A 56 0.79 4.85 -1.24
N LEU A 57 1.15 3.60 -1.54
CA LEU A 57 1.09 2.49 -0.59
C LEU A 57 2.51 2.19 -0.13
N LEU A 58 2.81 2.38 1.15
CA LEU A 58 4.12 2.05 1.71
C LEU A 58 4.22 0.54 2.03
N PRO A 59 5.44 -0.02 2.16
CA PRO A 59 5.65 -1.44 2.48
C PRO A 59 5.01 -1.92 3.79
N ASN A 60 4.76 -0.99 4.72
CA ASN A 60 4.05 -1.25 5.98
C ASN A 60 2.53 -1.14 5.84
N ASP A 61 1.99 -1.18 4.62
CA ASP A 61 0.57 -1.16 4.33
C ASP A 61 -0.14 0.17 4.71
N PHE A 62 0.64 1.23 4.94
CA PHE A 62 0.10 2.57 5.16
C PHE A 62 -0.27 3.22 3.84
N ILE A 63 -1.44 3.85 3.82
CA ILE A 63 -1.98 4.53 2.65
C ILE A 63 -1.76 6.03 2.84
N TYR A 64 -1.01 6.66 1.94
CA TYR A 64 -0.75 8.09 1.95
C TYR A 64 -1.47 8.73 0.78
N ILE A 65 -2.31 9.72 1.07
CA ILE A 65 -3.08 10.45 0.07
C ILE A 65 -2.57 11.87 0.03
N LEU A 66 -2.08 12.26 -1.15
CA LEU A 66 -1.68 13.62 -1.47
C LEU A 66 -2.73 14.23 -2.40
N TYR A 67 -3.27 15.38 -2.05
CA TYR A 67 -4.25 16.11 -2.85
C TYR A 67 -4.00 17.60 -2.75
N LYS A 68 -4.49 18.37 -3.71
CA LYS A 68 -4.45 19.83 -3.66
C LYS A 68 -5.73 20.33 -3.01
N ASP A 69 -5.65 21.21 -2.02
CA ASP A 69 -6.83 21.84 -1.42
C ASP A 69 -7.36 23.00 -2.28
N LEU A 70 -8.49 23.60 -1.87
CA LEU A 70 -9.10 24.78 -2.50
C LEU A 70 -8.19 26.02 -2.54
N SER A 71 -7.15 26.06 -1.71
CA SER A 71 -6.16 27.14 -1.67
C SER A 71 -4.92 26.85 -2.53
N GLY A 72 -4.87 25.69 -3.19
CA GLY A 72 -3.71 25.27 -3.99
C GLY A 72 -2.58 24.64 -3.17
N ASN A 73 -2.77 24.38 -1.87
CA ASN A 73 -1.78 23.71 -1.04
C ASN A 73 -1.80 22.20 -1.31
N ILE A 74 -0.63 21.56 -1.28
CA ILE A 74 -0.53 20.10 -1.29
C ILE A 74 -0.72 19.60 0.15
N MET A 75 -1.81 18.88 0.36
CA MET A 75 -2.21 18.27 1.61
C MET A 75 -1.79 16.80 1.65
N LEU A 76 -1.49 16.31 2.85
CA LEU A 76 -1.23 14.90 3.13
C LEU A 76 -2.21 14.37 4.17
N LYS A 77 -2.75 13.17 3.91
CA LYS A 77 -3.54 12.37 4.84
C LYS A 77 -3.03 10.93 4.85
N ILE A 78 -2.95 10.32 6.02
CA ILE A 78 -2.33 9.00 6.21
C ILE A 78 -3.34 8.06 6.85
N HIS A 79 -3.48 6.85 6.33
CA HIS A 79 -4.17 5.76 7.00
C HIS A 79 -3.15 4.76 7.56
N ASP A 80 -3.09 4.66 8.89
CA ASP A 80 -2.14 3.79 9.61
C ASP A 80 -2.61 2.33 9.75
N GLY A 81 -3.74 2.00 9.11
CA GLY A 81 -4.40 0.69 9.21
C GLY A 81 -5.58 0.66 10.17
N LEU A 82 -5.68 1.64 11.07
CA LEU A 82 -6.79 1.79 12.00
C LEU A 82 -7.62 3.03 11.71
N LYS A 83 -6.96 4.16 11.44
CA LYS A 83 -7.64 5.45 11.25
C LYS A 83 -6.89 6.37 10.31
N TRP A 84 -7.62 7.38 9.84
CA TRP A 84 -7.05 8.52 9.14
C TRP A 84 -6.40 9.51 10.12
N SER A 85 -5.22 10.01 9.76
CA SER A 85 -4.55 11.11 10.45
C SER A 85 -5.28 12.44 10.25
N LYS A 86 -4.91 13.44 11.06
CA LYS A 86 -5.20 14.85 10.72
C LYS A 86 -4.49 15.24 9.43
N GLU A 87 -5.09 16.16 8.68
CA GLU A 87 -4.55 16.69 7.44
C GLU A 87 -3.32 17.57 7.72
N LYS A 88 -2.27 17.41 6.91
CA LYS A 88 -1.03 18.17 7.03
C LYS A 88 -0.75 18.89 5.71
N ILE A 89 -0.55 20.20 5.77
CA ILE A 89 0.00 20.94 4.63
C ILE A 89 1.46 20.53 4.47
N ILE A 90 1.81 19.99 3.31
CA ILE A 90 3.18 19.64 2.97
C ILE A 90 3.83 20.76 2.16
N GLN A 91 3.08 21.42 1.28
CA GLN A 91 3.61 22.49 0.43
C GLN A 91 2.51 23.54 0.16
N SER A 92 2.85 24.83 0.25
CA SER A 92 1.91 25.94 -0.01
C SER A 92 2.33 26.74 -1.24
N PHE A 93 1.35 27.14 -2.04
CA PHE A 93 1.58 27.87 -3.29
C PHE A 93 0.56 28.99 -3.45
N GLN A 94 0.78 30.11 -2.76
CA GLN A 94 -0.15 31.24 -2.75
C GLN A 94 0.11 32.24 -3.89
N ASN A 95 0.24 31.76 -5.14
CA ASN A 95 0.43 32.65 -6.29
C ASN A 95 -0.45 32.25 -7.48
N PRO A 96 -1.46 33.06 -7.88
CA PRO A 96 -2.39 32.73 -8.95
C PRO A 96 -1.75 32.69 -10.35
N MET A 97 -0.56 33.27 -10.52
CA MET A 97 0.21 33.21 -11.77
C MET A 97 0.95 31.88 -11.94
N LEU A 98 0.95 31.04 -10.90
CA LEU A 98 1.57 29.73 -10.90
C LEU A 98 0.47 28.67 -10.97
N GLU A 99 0.64 27.73 -11.88
CA GLU A 99 -0.19 26.54 -11.97
C GLU A 99 0.63 25.31 -11.67
N ILE A 100 0.04 24.38 -10.90
CA ILE A 100 0.77 23.30 -10.28
C ILE A 100 0.08 21.99 -10.55
N ASN A 101 0.86 21.09 -11.12
CA ASN A 101 0.55 19.69 -11.29
C ASN A 101 1.60 18.88 -10.53
N PHE A 102 1.20 17.88 -9.78
CA PHE A 102 2.11 17.02 -9.04
C PHE A 102 1.72 15.56 -9.21
N LYS A 103 2.67 14.65 -9.02
CA LYS A 103 2.44 13.22 -8.83
C LYS A 103 3.30 12.74 -7.69
N SER A 104 2.90 11.62 -7.08
CA SER A 104 3.70 10.98 -6.05
C SER A 104 3.82 9.48 -6.28
N ILE A 105 4.89 8.91 -5.72
CA ILE A 105 5.14 7.47 -5.72
C ILE A 105 5.91 7.07 -4.45
N SER A 106 5.61 5.88 -3.92
CA SER A 106 6.36 5.28 -2.83
C SER A 106 7.66 4.68 -3.34
N LEU A 107 8.76 4.98 -2.64
CA LEU A 107 10.04 4.31 -2.85
C LEU A 107 10.60 3.92 -1.49
N LYS A 108 10.65 2.61 -1.21
CA LYS A 108 10.95 2.08 0.13
C LYS A 108 9.97 2.69 1.14
N ASN A 109 10.47 3.36 2.18
CA ASN A 109 9.65 3.99 3.22
C ASN A 109 9.50 5.52 3.02
N GLU A 110 9.91 6.05 1.86
CA GLU A 110 9.80 7.46 1.53
C GLU A 110 8.74 7.68 0.45
N ILE A 111 8.15 8.87 0.44
CA ILE A 111 7.25 9.29 -0.64
C ILE A 111 7.95 10.34 -1.46
N HIS A 112 8.14 10.03 -2.73
CA HIS A 112 8.73 10.94 -3.69
C HIS A 112 7.61 11.75 -4.34
N ILE A 113 7.74 13.07 -4.27
CA ILE A 113 6.81 14.02 -4.90
C ILE A 113 7.56 14.69 -6.04
N VAL A 114 6.99 14.61 -7.23
CA VAL A 114 7.42 15.42 -8.36
C VAL A 114 6.30 16.39 -8.68
N TYR A 115 6.64 17.66 -8.82
CA TYR A 115 5.67 18.69 -9.18
C TYR A 115 6.24 19.66 -10.21
N CYS A 116 5.36 20.12 -11.09
CA CYS A 116 5.63 21.11 -12.11
C CYS A 116 4.97 22.42 -11.69
N ILE A 117 5.72 23.51 -11.80
CA ILE A 117 5.20 24.87 -11.66
C ILE A 117 5.24 25.52 -13.04
N LEU A 118 4.06 25.74 -13.64
CA LEU A 118 3.89 26.55 -14.83
C LEU A 118 3.77 28.02 -14.44
N ASN A 119 4.74 28.83 -14.86
CA ASN A 119 4.64 30.27 -14.77
C ASN A 119 3.88 30.79 -16.00
N LYS A 120 2.62 31.18 -15.82
CA LYS A 120 1.74 31.64 -16.92
C LYS A 120 2.28 32.86 -17.66
N LYS A 121 3.11 33.68 -17.02
CA LYS A 121 3.70 34.90 -17.61
C LYS A 121 4.89 34.57 -18.51
N SER A 122 5.85 33.76 -18.02
CA SER A 122 7.04 33.40 -18.79
C SER A 122 6.83 32.21 -19.71
N LYS A 123 5.74 31.47 -19.55
CA LYS A 123 5.48 30.18 -20.22
C LYS A 123 6.58 29.15 -19.97
N ASN A 124 7.26 29.27 -18.83
CA ASN A 124 8.24 28.29 -18.38
C ASN A 124 7.61 27.35 -17.36
N ILE A 125 7.88 26.07 -17.52
CA ILE A 125 7.57 25.02 -16.56
C ILE A 125 8.86 24.62 -15.89
N THR A 126 8.91 24.75 -14.57
CA THR A 126 10.00 24.18 -13.78
C THR A 126 9.50 22.96 -13.05
N MET A 127 10.19 21.85 -13.22
CA MET A 127 9.88 20.59 -12.57
C MET A 127 10.80 20.38 -11.37
N PHE A 128 10.22 19.99 -10.24
CA PHE A 128 10.90 19.81 -8.97
C PHE A 128 10.65 18.43 -8.40
N HIS A 129 11.61 17.95 -7.61
CA HIS A 129 11.54 16.72 -6.85
C HIS A 129 11.78 17.03 -5.37
N GLN A 130 10.93 16.46 -4.51
CA GLN A 130 11.10 16.42 -3.05
C GLN A 130 10.78 15.01 -2.55
N LYS A 131 11.19 14.72 -1.31
CA LYS A 131 10.81 13.51 -0.59
C LYS A 131 10.19 13.83 0.76
N ILE A 132 9.20 13.04 1.15
CA ILE A 132 8.68 12.97 2.52
C ILE A 132 9.31 11.74 3.17
N ASP A 133 10.02 11.95 4.28
CA ASP A 133 10.61 10.86 5.06
C ASP A 133 9.60 10.23 6.05
N GLU A 134 10.03 9.19 6.76
CA GLU A 134 9.22 8.48 7.77
C GLU A 134 8.75 9.41 8.92
N SER A 135 9.50 10.48 9.20
CA SER A 135 9.15 11.50 10.19
C SER A 135 8.21 12.58 9.64
N LEU A 136 7.72 12.40 8.42
CA LEU A 136 6.87 13.33 7.68
C LEU A 136 7.54 14.68 7.41
N LYS A 137 8.87 14.72 7.36
CA LYS A 137 9.62 15.91 6.98
C LYS A 137 9.82 15.93 5.47
N LEU A 138 9.59 17.10 4.89
CA LEU A 138 9.81 17.36 3.48
C LEU A 138 11.26 17.78 3.25
N SER A 139 11.92 17.20 2.27
CA SER A 139 13.26 17.61 1.87
C SER A 139 13.26 18.94 1.11
N ASP A 140 14.44 19.52 0.94
CA ASP A 140 14.63 20.63 0.00
C ASP A 140 14.25 20.24 -1.44
N SER A 141 13.72 21.20 -2.18
CA SER A 141 13.33 21.04 -3.58
C SER A 141 14.56 20.96 -4.49
N LYS A 142 14.59 19.93 -5.34
CA LYS A 142 15.62 19.76 -6.38
C LYS A 142 15.01 19.96 -7.76
N ILE A 143 15.62 20.79 -8.59
CA ILE A 143 15.16 20.99 -9.98
C ILE A 143 15.50 19.73 -10.81
N ILE A 144 14.52 19.23 -11.55
CA ILE A 144 14.65 18.12 -12.50
C ILE A 144 14.89 18.67 -13.91
N ASP A 145 14.06 19.61 -14.35
CA ASP A 145 14.11 20.21 -15.68
C ASP A 145 13.43 21.58 -15.69
N THR A 146 13.78 22.39 -16.69
CA THR A 146 13.13 23.66 -17.00
C THR A 146 12.79 23.66 -18.49
N ILE A 147 11.51 23.85 -18.80
CA ILE A 147 10.96 23.66 -20.14
C ILE A 147 10.20 24.91 -20.53
N ASN A 148 10.51 25.46 -21.71
CA ASN A 148 9.70 26.53 -22.29
C ASN A 148 8.50 25.91 -22.99
N PHE A 149 7.34 25.93 -22.35
CA PHE A 149 6.10 25.33 -22.85
C PHE A 149 4.88 25.99 -22.21
N SER A 150 3.89 26.31 -23.03
CA SER A 150 2.72 27.08 -22.59
C SER A 150 1.63 26.25 -21.91
N ASN A 151 1.70 24.92 -21.97
CA ASN A 151 0.64 24.04 -21.49
C ASN A 151 1.15 23.19 -20.32
N ASN A 152 0.24 22.67 -19.49
CA ASN A 152 0.64 21.76 -18.43
C ASN A 152 1.38 20.55 -18.98
N LEU A 153 2.51 20.23 -18.35
CA LEU A 153 3.29 19.05 -18.67
C LEU A 153 2.65 17.83 -18.01
N SER A 154 2.30 16.83 -18.82
CA SER A 154 1.96 15.50 -18.32
C SER A 154 3.24 14.67 -18.20
N PHE A 155 3.43 14.07 -17.04
CA PHE A 155 4.56 13.18 -16.75
C PHE A 155 4.06 12.00 -15.94
N ASN A 156 4.80 10.89 -15.92
CA ASN A 156 4.50 9.77 -15.04
C ASN A 156 5.74 9.33 -14.26
N LEU A 157 5.51 8.72 -13.09
CA LEU A 157 6.54 8.24 -12.19
C LEU A 157 6.49 6.73 -12.09
N SER A 158 7.65 6.08 -12.06
CA SER A 158 7.73 4.64 -11.79
C SER A 158 9.03 4.26 -11.11
N VAL A 159 9.01 3.12 -10.43
CA VAL A 159 10.14 2.57 -9.69
C VAL A 159 10.50 1.21 -10.30
N LEU A 160 11.74 1.06 -10.76
CA LEU A 160 12.27 -0.24 -11.20
C LEU A 160 12.43 -1.18 -9.99
N LYS A 161 12.49 -2.50 -10.25
CA LYS A 161 12.79 -3.52 -9.22
C LYS A 161 14.10 -3.25 -8.47
N ASN A 162 15.08 -2.67 -9.15
CA ASN A 162 16.35 -2.27 -8.52
C ASN A 162 16.22 -1.00 -7.65
N HIS A 163 15.03 -0.43 -7.49
CA HIS A 163 14.69 0.80 -6.78
C HIS A 163 15.07 2.11 -7.47
N ASP A 164 15.43 2.10 -8.76
CA ASP A 164 15.66 3.34 -9.50
C ASP A 164 14.33 4.04 -9.78
N LEU A 165 14.26 5.34 -9.51
CA LEU A 165 13.08 6.17 -9.76
C LEU A 165 13.20 6.83 -11.14
N PHE A 166 12.17 6.61 -11.95
CA PHE A 166 12.03 7.14 -13.29
C PHE A 166 10.96 8.21 -13.32
N ILE A 167 11.21 9.23 -14.14
CA ILE A 167 10.19 10.12 -14.64
C ILE A 167 10.17 10.03 -16.15
N VAL A 168 9.00 9.73 -16.72
CA VAL A 168 8.75 9.68 -18.16
C VAL A 168 7.84 10.85 -18.52
N TYR A 169 8.22 11.64 -19.53
CA TYR A 169 7.43 12.78 -19.99
C TYR A 169 7.78 13.16 -21.43
N GLU A 170 6.89 13.91 -22.04
CA GLU A 170 7.07 14.45 -23.38
C GLU A 170 7.67 15.87 -23.29
N LYS A 171 8.81 16.08 -23.94
CA LYS A 171 9.53 17.35 -23.91
C LYS A 171 9.43 18.06 -25.27
N PRO A 172 8.95 19.31 -25.34
CA PRO A 172 8.76 20.05 -26.58
C PRO A 172 10.08 20.67 -27.09
N ILE A 173 10.99 19.84 -27.60
CA ILE A 173 12.24 20.28 -28.24
C ILE A 173 12.18 19.86 -29.71
N ASN A 174 12.16 20.83 -30.64
CA ASN A 174 12.15 20.57 -32.09
C ASN A 174 11.05 19.57 -32.51
N GLY A 175 9.87 19.70 -31.92
CA GLY A 175 8.81 18.69 -31.95
C GLY A 175 8.43 18.31 -30.52
N TYR A 176 8.07 17.05 -30.32
CA TYR A 176 7.65 16.46 -29.06
C TYR A 176 8.42 15.16 -28.82
N ASN A 177 9.39 15.21 -27.93
CA ASN A 177 10.28 14.09 -27.67
C ASN A 177 9.77 13.36 -26.42
N LEU A 178 9.29 12.13 -26.61
CA LEU A 178 9.02 11.25 -25.49
C LEU A 178 10.36 10.79 -24.92
N GLY A 179 10.55 10.94 -23.62
CA GLY A 179 11.80 10.54 -22.98
C GLY A 179 11.67 10.39 -21.48
N TYR A 180 12.81 10.18 -20.83
CA TYR A 180 12.84 9.99 -19.39
C TYR A 180 14.11 10.52 -18.73
N ARG A 181 14.04 10.64 -17.41
CA ARG A 181 15.19 10.84 -16.52
C ARG A 181 15.16 9.82 -15.38
N ILE A 182 16.33 9.54 -14.83
CA ILE A 182 16.54 8.61 -13.71
C ILE A 182 17.13 9.37 -12.54
N LEU A 183 16.61 9.14 -11.33
CA LEU A 183 17.22 9.65 -10.11
C LEU A 183 18.44 8.78 -9.75
N ASN A 184 19.64 9.36 -9.79
CA ASN A 184 20.84 8.71 -9.28
C ASN A 184 20.77 8.64 -7.74
N LYS A 185 20.83 7.44 -7.19
CA LYS A 185 20.70 7.19 -5.74
C LYS A 185 21.90 7.66 -4.92
N GLU A 186 23.09 7.66 -5.50
CA GLU A 186 24.34 7.97 -4.80
C GLU A 186 24.47 9.46 -4.51
N ASN A 187 24.11 10.30 -5.49
CA ASN A 187 24.24 11.75 -5.36
C ASN A 187 22.88 12.48 -5.31
N GLY A 188 21.76 11.76 -5.47
CA GLY A 188 20.42 12.31 -5.45
C GLY A 188 20.16 13.35 -6.55
N ARG A 189 20.88 13.27 -7.68
CA ARG A 189 20.69 14.12 -8.86
C ARG A 189 19.97 13.36 -9.96
N TRP A 190 19.21 14.08 -10.77
CA TRP A 190 18.56 13.52 -11.94
C TRP A 190 19.53 13.45 -13.11
N SER A 191 19.44 12.37 -13.89
CA SER A 191 20.20 12.19 -15.13
C SER A 191 19.82 13.24 -16.17
N ASN A 192 20.57 13.27 -17.27
CA ASN A 192 20.15 13.93 -18.51
C ASN A 192 18.83 13.32 -19.02
N PHE A 193 18.14 14.07 -19.88
CA PHE A 193 16.94 13.60 -20.58
C PHE A 193 17.35 12.67 -21.71
N TYR A 194 16.89 11.42 -21.65
CA TYR A 194 17.11 10.42 -22.69
C TYR A 194 15.86 10.28 -23.55
N ILE A 195 16.02 10.38 -24.87
CA ILE A 195 14.92 10.31 -25.84
C ILE A 195 14.60 8.84 -26.11
N ILE A 196 13.30 8.50 -26.07
CA ILE A 196 12.73 7.22 -26.49
C ILE A 196 12.24 7.33 -27.94
N ASP A 197 11.50 8.40 -28.24
CA ASP A 197 10.95 8.65 -29.58
C ASP A 197 10.81 10.15 -29.85
N GLU A 198 10.92 10.52 -31.13
CA GLU A 198 10.74 11.88 -31.62
C GLU A 198 9.43 11.99 -32.40
N ASN A 199 8.60 12.97 -32.04
CA ASN A 199 7.28 13.16 -32.63
C ASN A 199 7.11 14.59 -33.15
N LYS A 200 6.37 14.74 -34.25
CA LYS A 200 5.99 16.06 -34.78
C LYS A 200 4.85 16.69 -33.99
N GLU A 201 3.98 15.86 -33.43
CA GLU A 201 2.83 16.23 -32.64
C GLU A 201 2.85 15.54 -31.27
N PRO A 202 2.16 16.08 -30.25
CA PRO A 202 2.06 15.43 -28.95
C PRO A 202 1.45 14.03 -29.05
N LEU A 203 1.95 13.10 -28.25
CA LEU A 203 1.33 11.80 -28.08
C LEU A 203 -0.07 11.93 -27.51
N LYS A 204 -0.99 11.08 -27.98
CA LYS A 204 -2.39 11.10 -27.55
C LYS A 204 -2.59 10.47 -26.17
N ASP A 205 -1.88 9.38 -25.91
CA ASP A 205 -1.79 8.71 -24.61
C ASP A 205 -0.50 7.89 -24.60
N TYR A 206 0.04 7.63 -23.42
CA TYR A 206 1.12 6.68 -23.24
C TYR A 206 1.05 6.02 -21.86
N SER A 207 1.49 4.77 -21.82
CA SER A 207 1.66 3.98 -20.61
C SER A 207 3.05 3.37 -20.63
N PHE A 208 3.61 3.07 -19.47
CA PHE A 208 4.97 2.59 -19.35
C PHE A 208 5.06 1.62 -18.18
N LEU A 209 5.95 0.66 -18.34
CA LEU A 209 6.10 -0.45 -17.42
C LEU A 209 7.59 -0.75 -17.26
N PRO A 210 8.15 -0.53 -16.05
CA PRO A 210 9.48 -1.04 -15.75
C PRO A 210 9.47 -2.57 -15.71
N LEU A 211 10.30 -3.22 -16.53
CA LEU A 211 10.46 -4.67 -16.53
C LEU A 211 11.92 -5.03 -16.35
N ASN A 212 12.29 -5.46 -15.14
CA ASN A 212 13.69 -5.75 -14.77
C ASN A 212 14.60 -4.53 -15.05
N ASN A 213 15.53 -4.63 -16.02
CA ASN A 213 16.41 -3.54 -16.45
C ASN A 213 15.97 -2.88 -17.77
N THR A 214 14.81 -3.27 -18.30
CA THR A 214 14.20 -2.68 -19.49
C THR A 214 13.07 -1.74 -19.12
N LEU A 215 12.91 -0.67 -19.90
CA LEU A 215 11.70 0.16 -19.89
C LEU A 215 10.83 -0.25 -21.08
N CYS A 216 9.59 -0.64 -20.79
CA CYS A 216 8.56 -0.85 -21.80
C CYS A 216 7.66 0.38 -21.86
N VAL A 217 7.31 0.84 -23.06
CA VAL A 217 6.39 1.96 -23.26
C VAL A 217 5.40 1.59 -24.35
N LEU A 218 4.13 1.87 -24.11
CA LEU A 218 3.05 1.78 -25.08
C LEU A 218 2.56 3.20 -25.33
N ALA A 219 2.58 3.65 -26.57
CA ALA A 219 2.21 5.02 -26.91
C ALA A 219 1.28 5.08 -28.12
N ILE A 220 0.36 6.05 -28.11
CA ILE A 220 -0.52 6.36 -29.24
C ILE A 220 0.03 7.58 -29.95
N LYS A 221 0.63 7.35 -31.13
CA LYS A 221 1.17 8.38 -32.02
C LYS A 221 0.10 8.80 -33.03
N LYS A 222 -0.08 10.11 -33.18
CA LYS A 222 -0.97 10.67 -34.21
C LYS A 222 -0.23 10.70 -35.55
N GLU A 223 -0.86 10.11 -36.56
CA GLU A 223 -0.41 10.14 -37.95
C GLU A 223 -1.39 10.98 -38.78
N GLU A 224 -1.10 11.22 -40.06
CA GLU A 224 -1.92 12.11 -40.91
C GLU A 224 -3.40 11.69 -41.02
N ARG A 225 -3.68 10.38 -41.01
CA ARG A 225 -5.04 9.83 -41.24
C ARG A 225 -5.51 8.88 -40.15
N THR A 226 -4.60 8.36 -39.35
CA THR A 226 -4.81 7.27 -38.38
C THR A 226 -4.05 7.60 -37.11
N ASN A 227 -4.24 6.80 -36.07
CA ASN A 227 -3.32 6.76 -34.94
C ASN A 227 -2.63 5.39 -34.95
N SER A 228 -1.34 5.37 -34.60
CA SER A 228 -0.55 4.15 -34.46
C SER A 228 -0.32 3.86 -32.98
N LEU A 229 -0.54 2.61 -32.58
CA LEU A 229 -0.13 2.10 -31.27
C LEU A 229 1.26 1.51 -31.40
N LEU A 230 2.23 2.10 -30.70
CA LEU A 230 3.64 1.74 -30.77
C LEU A 230 4.09 1.18 -29.42
N PHE A 231 4.79 0.06 -29.46
CA PHE A 231 5.43 -0.56 -28.29
C PHE A 231 6.94 -0.39 -28.39
N TYR A 232 7.51 0.28 -27.40
CA TYR A 232 8.94 0.50 -27.25
C TYR A 232 9.48 -0.37 -26.12
N GLU A 233 10.59 -1.05 -26.35
CA GLU A 233 11.31 -1.80 -25.32
C GLU A 233 12.81 -1.54 -25.46
N GLY A 234 13.48 -1.19 -24.35
CA GLY A 234 14.90 -0.89 -24.40
C GLY A 234 15.62 -0.88 -23.05
N ASN A 235 16.94 -1.11 -23.11
CA ASN A 235 17.87 -1.03 -21.99
C ASN A 235 18.43 0.40 -21.83
N LEU A 236 17.56 1.40 -21.68
CA LEU A 236 17.91 2.79 -21.34
C LEU A 236 18.84 3.56 -22.33
N SER A 237 19.28 2.94 -23.42
CA SER A 237 20.11 3.60 -24.44
C SER A 237 19.78 3.16 -25.85
N ASN A 238 18.99 2.10 -25.99
CA ASN A 238 18.58 1.56 -27.28
C ASN A 238 17.16 1.00 -27.14
N PHE A 239 16.18 1.69 -27.73
CA PHE A 239 14.78 1.28 -27.75
C PHE A 239 14.45 0.68 -29.12
N LYS A 240 13.93 -0.56 -29.09
CA LYS A 240 13.27 -1.16 -30.25
C LYS A 240 11.83 -0.70 -30.28
N CYS A 241 11.34 -0.25 -31.43
CA CYS A 241 9.97 0.16 -31.63
C CYS A 241 9.25 -0.85 -32.53
N ASN A 242 8.06 -1.28 -32.12
CA ASN A 242 7.18 -2.13 -32.90
C ASN A 242 5.79 -1.50 -33.00
N LYS A 243 5.25 -1.41 -34.21
CA LYS A 243 3.86 -1.00 -34.42
C LYS A 243 2.93 -2.18 -34.14
N ILE A 244 2.08 -2.04 -33.13
CA ILE A 244 1.20 -3.09 -32.62
C ILE A 244 -0.18 -3.04 -33.26
N PHE A 245 -0.68 -1.82 -33.49
CA PHE A 245 -2.03 -1.61 -33.98
C PHE A 245 -2.14 -0.26 -34.71
N GLU A 246 -3.13 -0.13 -35.58
CA GLU A 246 -3.48 1.12 -36.24
C GLU A 246 -5.00 1.29 -36.25
N GLY A 247 -5.47 2.50 -35.91
CA GLY A 247 -6.90 2.78 -35.88
C GLY A 247 -7.21 4.27 -35.86
N ASN A 248 -8.35 4.65 -36.44
CA ASN A 248 -8.78 6.04 -36.55
C ASN A 248 -9.14 6.65 -35.19
N ASN A 249 -9.64 5.84 -34.26
CA ASN A 249 -10.20 6.29 -32.98
C ASN A 249 -9.49 5.67 -31.77
N LEU A 250 -8.19 5.43 -31.86
CA LEU A 250 -7.38 5.04 -30.69
C LEU A 250 -7.38 6.18 -29.69
N THR A 251 -7.83 5.95 -28.45
CA THR A 251 -8.01 7.03 -27.46
C THR A 251 -7.23 6.83 -26.17
N SER A 252 -6.95 5.59 -25.80
CA SER A 252 -6.16 5.30 -24.60
C SER A 252 -5.42 3.98 -24.74
N CYS A 253 -4.28 3.87 -24.08
CA CYS A 253 -3.49 2.65 -23.97
C CYS A 253 -3.01 2.44 -22.53
N SER A 254 -2.74 1.20 -22.15
CA SER A 254 -2.39 0.82 -20.80
C SER A 254 -1.42 -0.36 -20.80
N LEU A 255 -0.42 -0.32 -19.93
CA LEU A 255 0.51 -1.41 -19.65
C LEU A 255 0.37 -1.90 -18.21
N ALA A 256 0.44 -3.22 -18.06
CA ALA A 256 0.42 -3.91 -16.77
C ALA A 256 1.35 -5.13 -16.82
N MET A 257 1.70 -5.67 -15.65
CA MET A 257 2.24 -7.03 -15.55
C MET A 257 1.10 -7.96 -15.15
N ILE A 258 1.02 -9.11 -15.82
CA ILE A 258 0.16 -10.22 -15.39
C ILE A 258 1.05 -11.44 -15.26
N GLY A 259 1.30 -11.86 -14.01
CA GLY A 259 2.42 -12.75 -13.69
C GLY A 259 3.75 -12.08 -14.05
N ASP A 260 4.62 -12.81 -14.76
CA ASP A 260 5.92 -12.29 -15.20
C ASP A 260 5.92 -11.78 -16.65
N LYS A 261 4.75 -11.54 -17.23
CA LYS A 261 4.62 -11.11 -18.62
C LYS A 261 4.02 -9.70 -18.73
N PRO A 262 4.62 -8.82 -19.55
CA PRO A 262 4.02 -7.54 -19.88
C PRO A 262 2.73 -7.76 -20.69
N PHE A 263 1.72 -7.00 -20.33
CA PHE A 263 0.39 -7.02 -20.91
C PHE A 263 0.01 -5.61 -21.33
N GLY A 264 -0.54 -5.49 -22.54
CA GLY A 264 -0.99 -4.23 -23.10
C GLY A 264 -2.46 -4.26 -23.45
N SER A 265 -3.15 -3.17 -23.17
CA SER A 265 -4.54 -2.97 -23.58
C SER A 265 -4.73 -1.57 -24.15
N TRP A 266 -5.70 -1.40 -25.04
CA TRP A 266 -6.00 -0.11 -25.66
C TRP A 266 -7.45 -0.03 -26.11
N ILE A 267 -7.91 1.21 -26.31
CA ILE A 267 -9.29 1.50 -26.70
C ILE A 267 -9.30 2.12 -28.08
N ASN A 268 -10.04 1.52 -29.00
CA ASN A 268 -10.30 2.06 -30.33
C ASN A 268 -11.82 2.08 -30.59
N SER A 269 -12.37 3.28 -30.79
CA SER A 269 -13.83 3.48 -30.86
C SER A 269 -14.54 2.97 -29.58
N ASN A 270 -15.40 1.95 -29.71
CA ASN A 270 -16.17 1.34 -28.62
C ASN A 270 -15.68 -0.08 -28.30
N ASP A 271 -14.45 -0.41 -28.65
CA ASP A 271 -13.87 -1.71 -28.35
C ASP A 271 -12.62 -1.55 -27.49
N ILE A 272 -12.44 -2.49 -26.57
CA ILE A 272 -11.17 -2.70 -25.89
C ILE A 272 -10.43 -3.83 -26.60
N TYR A 273 -9.16 -3.60 -26.84
CA TYR A 273 -8.23 -4.56 -27.39
C TYR A 273 -7.15 -4.85 -26.37
N TYR A 274 -6.64 -6.07 -26.35
CA TYR A 274 -5.54 -6.42 -25.45
C TYR A 274 -4.71 -7.60 -25.93
N ASN A 275 -3.47 -7.65 -25.46
CA ASN A 275 -2.48 -8.67 -25.81
C ASN A 275 -1.37 -8.79 -24.77
N PHE A 276 -0.70 -9.94 -24.74
CA PHE A 276 0.56 -10.12 -24.04
C PHE A 276 1.73 -9.87 -24.99
N PHE A 277 2.78 -9.21 -24.50
CA PHE A 277 4.01 -9.06 -25.27
C PHE A 277 4.95 -10.22 -24.92
N ILE A 278 5.26 -11.05 -25.92
CA ILE A 278 6.19 -12.18 -25.78
C ILE A 278 7.57 -11.70 -26.21
N LYS A 279 8.56 -11.84 -25.31
CA LYS A 279 9.91 -11.25 -25.45
C LYS A 279 10.82 -11.99 -26.45
N ASP A 280 10.49 -13.24 -26.79
CA ASP A 280 11.44 -14.17 -27.43
C ASP A 280 11.15 -14.49 -28.90
N ALA A 281 10.12 -13.90 -29.51
CA ALA A 281 9.85 -14.06 -30.94
C ALA A 281 9.85 -12.70 -31.60
N GLU A 282 10.54 -12.57 -32.74
CA GLU A 282 10.51 -11.41 -33.63
C GLU A 282 9.10 -11.03 -34.13
N SER A 283 8.08 -11.79 -33.73
CA SER A 283 6.67 -11.52 -33.90
C SER A 283 5.98 -11.28 -32.55
N ILE A 284 5.72 -10.00 -32.22
CA ILE A 284 4.75 -9.60 -31.18
C ILE A 284 3.28 -9.95 -31.60
N ILE A 285 3.09 -10.50 -32.80
CA ILE A 285 1.82 -10.51 -33.50
C ILE A 285 1.06 -11.83 -33.24
N VAL A 286 0.57 -12.02 -32.02
CA VAL A 286 -0.74 -12.68 -31.88
C VAL A 286 -1.78 -11.61 -32.20
N SER A 287 -2.80 -11.90 -33.01
CA SER A 287 -3.89 -10.94 -33.23
C SER A 287 -4.47 -10.51 -31.88
N PRO A 288 -4.63 -9.21 -31.62
CA PRO A 288 -5.15 -8.75 -30.33
C PRO A 288 -6.57 -9.28 -30.13
N TYR A 289 -6.87 -9.65 -28.90
CA TYR A 289 -8.24 -9.98 -28.52
C TYR A 289 -9.05 -8.69 -28.53
N ARG A 290 -10.31 -8.80 -28.91
CA ARG A 290 -11.24 -7.68 -29.01
C ARG A 290 -12.47 -8.01 -28.19
N GLU A 291 -12.85 -7.07 -27.34
CA GLU A 291 -14.11 -7.12 -26.61
C GLU A 291 -14.89 -5.84 -26.88
N ILE A 292 -16.17 -6.01 -27.23
CA ILE A 292 -17.07 -4.89 -27.50
C ILE A 292 -17.46 -4.27 -26.16
N LEU A 293 -17.36 -2.95 -26.05
CA LEU A 293 -17.80 -2.20 -24.87
C LEU A 293 -19.26 -1.77 -25.07
N PRO A 294 -20.24 -2.40 -24.40
CA PRO A 294 -21.64 -2.06 -24.60
C PRO A 294 -21.98 -0.73 -23.91
N TYR A 295 -21.80 0.43 -24.56
CA TYR A 295 -22.15 1.78 -24.05
C TYR A 295 -21.71 2.15 -22.60
N VAL A 296 -20.85 1.35 -21.96
CA VAL A 296 -20.40 1.53 -20.59
C VAL A 296 -19.28 2.58 -20.54
N GLN A 297 -19.26 3.36 -19.47
CA GLN A 297 -18.13 4.24 -19.17
C GLN A 297 -16.94 3.41 -18.74
N VAL A 298 -15.85 3.53 -19.50
CA VAL A 298 -14.59 2.84 -19.19
C VAL A 298 -13.68 3.79 -18.43
N ILE A 299 -13.14 3.32 -17.31
CA ILE A 299 -12.21 4.07 -16.47
C ILE A 299 -10.83 3.43 -16.59
N LYS A 300 -9.81 4.24 -16.86
CA LYS A 300 -8.40 3.84 -16.72
C LYS A 300 -7.98 4.06 -15.27
N ALA A 301 -7.73 2.99 -14.55
CA ALA A 301 -7.41 3.01 -13.13
C ALA A 301 -5.95 2.65 -12.87
N LYS A 302 -5.41 3.21 -11.79
CA LYS A 302 -4.11 2.82 -11.24
C LYS A 302 -4.32 1.76 -10.16
N TYR A 303 -3.76 0.59 -10.39
CA TYR A 303 -3.75 -0.50 -9.45
C TYR A 303 -2.41 -0.53 -8.72
N ILE A 304 -2.45 -0.37 -7.40
CA ILE A 304 -1.28 -0.34 -6.53
C ILE A 304 -1.32 -1.58 -5.64
N SER A 305 -0.31 -2.43 -5.79
CA SER A 305 -0.07 -3.60 -4.94
C SER A 305 1.43 -3.74 -4.67
N LYS A 306 1.96 -4.97 -4.60
CA LYS A 306 3.41 -5.20 -4.72
C LYS A 306 3.97 -4.71 -6.05
N ASP A 307 3.17 -4.81 -7.11
CA ASP A 307 3.46 -4.27 -8.43
C ASP A 307 2.45 -3.17 -8.80
N PHE A 308 2.89 -2.24 -9.65
CA PHE A 308 2.07 -1.14 -10.17
C PHE A 308 1.53 -1.50 -11.55
N HIS A 309 0.23 -1.35 -11.75
CA HIS A 309 -0.43 -1.64 -13.02
C HIS A 309 -1.40 -0.53 -13.40
N GLU A 310 -1.48 -0.23 -14.69
CA GLU A 310 -2.61 0.52 -15.24
C GLU A 310 -3.61 -0.49 -15.84
N ILE A 311 -4.88 -0.36 -15.49
CA ILE A 311 -5.94 -1.30 -15.88
C ILE A 311 -7.19 -0.54 -16.34
N TYR A 312 -8.03 -1.20 -17.14
CA TYR A 312 -9.36 -0.67 -17.48
C TYR A 312 -10.44 -1.35 -16.64
N LEU A 313 -11.42 -0.55 -16.19
CA LEU A 313 -12.55 -1.00 -15.39
C LEU A 313 -13.87 -0.59 -16.05
N ARG A 314 -14.90 -1.43 -15.91
CA ARG A 314 -16.28 -1.04 -16.20
C ARG A 314 -16.80 -0.22 -15.04
N HIS A 315 -17.37 0.94 -15.32
CA HIS A 315 -18.14 1.68 -14.34
C HIS A 315 -19.60 1.18 -14.37
N GLU A 316 -19.86 0.10 -13.63
CA GLU A 316 -21.20 -0.40 -13.29
C GLU A 316 -21.37 -0.34 -11.75
N ASP A 317 -22.52 -0.78 -11.22
CA ASP A 317 -22.79 -0.80 -9.77
C ASP A 317 -21.69 -1.56 -8.99
N ASP A 318 -21.09 -2.57 -9.64
CA ASP A 318 -19.90 -3.28 -9.16
C ASP A 318 -18.67 -3.02 -10.06
N LEU A 319 -17.49 -2.94 -9.44
CA LEU A 319 -16.23 -2.81 -10.17
C LEU A 319 -15.84 -4.15 -10.78
N ALA A 320 -16.24 -4.36 -12.03
CA ALA A 320 -15.75 -5.46 -12.85
C ALA A 320 -14.50 -5.02 -13.61
N PHE A 321 -13.44 -5.83 -13.51
CA PHE A 321 -12.31 -5.71 -14.42
C PHE A 321 -12.81 -5.96 -15.85
N LEU A 322 -12.42 -5.09 -16.78
CA LEU A 322 -12.81 -5.22 -18.19
C LEU A 322 -12.18 -6.43 -18.90
N MET A 323 -11.42 -7.23 -18.18
CA MET A 323 -10.58 -8.27 -18.75
C MET A 323 -10.92 -9.57 -18.07
N ASP A 324 -11.64 -10.42 -18.80
CA ASP A 324 -11.82 -11.81 -18.46
C ASP A 324 -10.51 -12.57 -18.71
N ILE A 325 -9.56 -12.39 -17.79
CA ILE A 325 -8.24 -13.04 -17.82
C ILE A 325 -8.41 -14.57 -17.76
N GLU A 326 -9.54 -15.07 -17.25
CA GLU A 326 -9.84 -16.50 -17.11
C GLU A 326 -9.99 -17.18 -18.48
N ASN A 327 -10.46 -16.45 -19.50
CA ASN A 327 -10.67 -16.96 -20.85
C ASN A 327 -9.44 -16.92 -21.78
N TYR A 328 -8.34 -16.26 -21.39
CA TYR A 328 -7.20 -16.02 -22.31
C TYR A 328 -6.29 -17.24 -22.53
N SER A 329 -6.23 -18.19 -21.60
CA SER A 329 -5.42 -19.40 -21.79
C SER A 329 -5.67 -20.43 -20.69
N PRO A 330 -6.05 -21.68 -21.00
CA PRO A 330 -6.06 -22.78 -20.03
C PRO A 330 -4.71 -22.98 -19.32
N THR A 331 -3.61 -22.56 -19.95
CA THR A 331 -2.24 -22.61 -19.42
C THR A 331 -1.94 -21.45 -18.46
N LEU A 332 -2.46 -20.25 -18.74
CA LEU A 332 -2.42 -19.11 -17.80
C LEU A 332 -3.37 -19.35 -16.62
N ASN A 333 -4.50 -20.02 -16.86
CA ASN A 333 -5.39 -20.53 -15.83
C ASN A 333 -4.64 -21.53 -14.95
N LYS A 334 -3.84 -22.44 -15.50
CA LYS A 334 -2.96 -23.32 -14.71
C LYS A 334 -1.88 -22.57 -13.92
N TYR A 335 -1.36 -21.44 -14.42
CA TYR A 335 -0.37 -20.61 -13.72
C TYR A 335 -0.98 -19.74 -12.63
N ILE A 336 -2.12 -19.09 -12.90
CA ILE A 336 -2.87 -18.29 -11.93
C ILE A 336 -3.51 -19.21 -10.88
N ILE A 337 -4.09 -20.34 -11.29
CA ILE A 337 -4.55 -21.40 -10.38
C ILE A 337 -3.36 -22.02 -9.64
N ASN A 338 -2.16 -22.18 -10.22
CA ASN A 338 -0.99 -22.64 -9.46
C ASN A 338 -0.46 -21.58 -8.50
N CYS A 339 -0.42 -20.30 -8.86
CA CYS A 339 -0.05 -19.22 -7.93
C CYS A 339 -1.11 -19.08 -6.83
N MET A 340 -2.40 -19.22 -7.16
CA MET A 340 -3.48 -19.23 -6.20
C MET A 340 -3.49 -20.52 -5.38
N LYS A 341 -3.14 -21.69 -5.94
CA LYS A 341 -3.01 -22.97 -5.23
C LYS A 341 -1.78 -22.99 -4.34
N GLU A 342 -0.61 -22.53 -4.77
CA GLU A 342 0.56 -22.41 -3.91
C GLU A 342 0.32 -21.42 -2.76
N ASN A 343 -0.43 -20.34 -3.01
CA ASN A 343 -0.84 -19.42 -1.96
C ASN A 343 -1.95 -20.00 -1.09
N CYS A 344 -2.91 -20.74 -1.64
CA CYS A 344 -3.97 -21.43 -0.91
C CYS A 344 -3.42 -22.59 -0.09
N GLU A 345 -2.47 -23.37 -0.59
CA GLU A 345 -1.77 -24.45 0.12
C GLU A 345 -0.91 -23.87 1.25
N LYS A 346 -0.24 -22.72 1.01
CA LYS A 346 0.43 -21.97 2.09
C LYS A 346 -0.58 -21.44 3.11
N ILE A 347 -1.71 -20.89 2.68
CA ILE A 347 -2.77 -20.38 3.56
C ILE A 347 -3.40 -21.52 4.36
N THR A 348 -3.72 -22.66 3.75
CA THR A 348 -4.22 -23.87 4.39
C THR A 348 -3.19 -24.43 5.37
N TYR A 349 -1.92 -24.47 4.99
CA TYR A 349 -0.82 -24.83 5.89
C TYR A 349 -0.73 -23.88 7.10
N TYR A 350 -0.86 -22.57 6.89
CA TYR A 350 -0.87 -21.58 7.96
C TYR A 350 -2.13 -21.69 8.84
N ILE A 351 -3.31 -21.93 8.27
CA ILE A 351 -4.57 -22.16 9.01
C ILE A 351 -4.46 -23.43 9.86
N ASP A 352 -3.99 -24.55 9.29
CA ASP A 352 -3.76 -25.79 10.02
C ASP A 352 -2.74 -25.62 11.14
N THR A 353 -1.69 -24.82 10.89
CA THR A 353 -0.67 -24.49 11.91
C THR A 353 -1.27 -23.62 13.02
N ILE A 354 -2.08 -22.63 12.67
CA ILE A 354 -2.79 -21.76 13.63
C ILE A 354 -3.78 -22.60 14.47
N ASP A 355 -4.52 -23.52 13.88
CA ASP A 355 -5.49 -24.35 14.59
C ASP A 355 -4.80 -25.38 15.50
N LYS A 356 -3.65 -25.93 15.08
CA LYS A 356 -2.78 -26.72 15.97
C LYS A 356 -2.27 -25.89 17.15
N LEU A 357 -1.80 -24.66 16.90
CA LEU A 357 -1.34 -23.75 17.95
C LEU A 357 -2.48 -23.34 18.91
N LYS A 358 -3.69 -23.09 18.40
CA LYS A 358 -4.88 -22.82 19.22
C LYS A 358 -5.23 -24.01 20.11
N LYS A 359 -5.19 -25.24 19.59
CA LYS A 359 -5.43 -26.45 20.40
C LYS A 359 -4.37 -26.64 21.49
N VAL A 360 -3.11 -26.37 21.18
CA VAL A 360 -2.01 -26.40 22.17
C VAL A 360 -2.22 -25.31 23.24
N ASN A 361 -2.57 -24.08 22.84
CA ASN A 361 -2.87 -22.99 23.78
C ASN A 361 -4.11 -23.28 24.65
N LEU A 362 -5.16 -23.91 24.09
CA LEU A 362 -6.34 -24.31 24.86
C LEU A 362 -5.98 -25.37 25.92
N SER A 363 -5.15 -26.35 25.54
CA SER A 363 -4.61 -27.36 26.46
C SER A 363 -3.74 -26.74 27.56
N GLN A 364 -2.90 -25.78 27.21
CA GLN A 364 -2.08 -25.04 28.18
C GLN A 364 -2.94 -24.17 29.11
N ALA A 365 -3.95 -23.47 28.59
CA ALA A 365 -4.88 -22.69 29.39
C ALA A 365 -5.67 -23.56 30.38
N ASN A 366 -6.12 -24.75 29.94
CA ASN A 366 -6.78 -25.72 30.81
C ASN A 366 -5.84 -26.24 31.91
N LYS A 367 -4.57 -26.54 31.58
CA LYS A 367 -3.55 -26.89 32.58
C LYS A 367 -3.31 -25.76 33.58
N LEU A 368 -3.27 -24.51 33.11
CA LEU A 368 -3.03 -23.34 33.96
C LEU A 368 -4.22 -23.08 34.90
N ASN A 369 -5.45 -23.35 34.47
CA ASN A 369 -6.63 -23.31 35.33
C ASN A 369 -6.59 -24.43 36.39
N SER A 370 -6.23 -25.66 36.02
CA SER A 370 -6.03 -26.77 36.98
C SER A 370 -4.99 -26.41 38.04
N ILE A 371 -3.85 -25.83 37.63
CA ILE A 371 -2.80 -25.38 38.56
C ILE A 371 -3.31 -24.26 39.47
N ARG A 372 -4.13 -23.33 38.96
CA ARG A 372 -4.74 -22.26 39.78
C ARG A 372 -5.70 -22.81 40.82
N GLU A 373 -6.52 -23.80 40.47
CA GLU A 373 -7.42 -24.46 41.42
C GLU A 373 -6.64 -25.22 42.50
N GLU A 374 -5.61 -25.98 42.12
CA GLU A 374 -4.72 -26.66 43.08
C GLU A 374 -4.01 -25.66 44.00
N PHE A 375 -3.53 -24.54 43.45
CA PHE A 375 -2.87 -23.49 44.23
C PHE A 375 -3.84 -22.80 45.21
N LYS A 376 -5.11 -22.63 44.81
CA LYS A 376 -6.17 -22.12 45.70
C LYS A 376 -6.41 -23.08 46.86
N ILE A 377 -6.61 -24.37 46.57
CA ILE A 377 -6.79 -25.42 47.58
C ILE A 377 -5.60 -25.47 48.54
N PHE A 378 -4.37 -25.37 48.02
CA PHE A 378 -3.16 -25.32 48.83
C PHE A 378 -3.15 -24.12 49.80
N ASN A 379 -3.53 -22.93 49.33
CA ASN A 379 -3.58 -21.73 50.18
C ASN A 379 -4.69 -21.82 51.25
N ASP A 380 -5.84 -22.36 50.90
CA ASP A 380 -6.94 -22.58 51.86
C ASP A 380 -6.50 -23.56 52.96
N ASN A 381 -5.83 -24.65 52.58
CA ASN A 381 -5.25 -25.60 53.53
C ASN A 381 -4.15 -25.00 54.40
N LYS A 382 -3.30 -24.13 53.82
CA LYS A 382 -2.26 -23.41 54.56
C LYS A 382 -2.86 -22.50 55.62
N HIS A 383 -3.98 -21.83 55.33
CA HIS A 383 -4.70 -21.00 56.29
C HIS A 383 -5.21 -21.84 57.47
N LEU A 384 -5.88 -22.97 57.19
CA LEU A 384 -6.36 -23.90 58.22
C LEU A 384 -5.23 -24.46 59.09
N LEU A 385 -4.07 -24.72 58.49
CA LEU A 385 -2.89 -25.18 59.22
C LEU A 385 -2.36 -24.10 60.16
N ALA A 386 -2.33 -22.84 59.71
CA ALA A 386 -1.90 -21.70 60.52
C ALA A 386 -2.85 -21.46 61.71
N GLU A 387 -4.16 -21.56 61.50
CA GLU A 387 -5.16 -21.50 62.58
C GLU A 387 -4.95 -22.62 63.60
N SER A 388 -4.70 -23.85 63.13
CA SER A 388 -4.42 -25.00 63.99
C SER A 388 -3.15 -24.81 64.82
N ILE A 389 -2.08 -24.27 64.21
CA ILE A 389 -0.83 -23.95 64.91
C ILE A 389 -1.07 -22.88 65.99
N ASN A 390 -1.79 -21.81 65.67
CA ASN A 390 -2.10 -20.74 66.63
C ASN A 390 -2.92 -21.27 67.81
N PHE A 391 -3.89 -22.15 67.55
CA PHE A 391 -4.68 -22.81 68.59
C PHE A 391 -3.80 -23.68 69.51
N LEU A 392 -2.90 -24.48 68.94
CA LEU A 392 -1.98 -25.32 69.72
C LEU A 392 -1.01 -24.47 70.55
N GLN A 393 -0.46 -23.38 69.99
CA GLN A 393 0.42 -22.47 70.71
C GLN A 393 -0.28 -21.81 71.90
N LYS A 394 -1.54 -21.39 71.72
CA LYS A 394 -2.35 -20.83 72.81
C LYS A 394 -2.59 -21.86 73.92
N ASN A 395 -3.02 -23.08 73.57
CA ASN A 395 -3.21 -24.15 74.55
C ASN A 395 -1.92 -24.51 75.30
N LEU A 396 -0.77 -24.48 74.61
CA LEU A 396 0.52 -24.72 75.24
C LEU A 396 0.84 -23.64 76.28
N ALA A 397 0.66 -22.36 75.92
CA ALA A 397 0.86 -21.24 76.83
C ALA A 397 -0.05 -21.32 78.06
N ASP A 398 -1.33 -21.65 77.88
CA ASP A 398 -2.29 -21.83 78.99
C ASP A 398 -1.83 -22.96 79.93
N LYS A 399 -1.29 -24.06 79.37
CA LYS A 399 -0.75 -25.19 80.15
C LYS A 399 0.54 -24.84 80.89
N GLU A 400 1.43 -24.07 80.28
CA GLU A 400 2.65 -23.57 80.93
C GLU A 400 2.32 -22.67 82.12
N GLU A 401 1.31 -21.81 82.01
CA GLU A 401 0.83 -20.98 83.11
C GLU A 401 0.23 -21.81 84.25
N GLU A 402 -0.54 -22.84 83.93
CA GLU A 402 -1.11 -23.79 84.90
C GLU A 402 0.00 -24.53 85.67
N ILE A 403 1.03 -25.02 84.96
CA ILE A 403 2.21 -25.66 85.56
C ILE A 403 2.94 -24.68 86.47
N LYS A 404 3.12 -23.42 86.05
CA LYS A 404 3.77 -22.40 86.87
C LYS A 404 3.02 -22.17 88.18
N LYS A 405 1.68 -22.02 88.13
CA LYS A 405 0.83 -21.88 89.33
C LYS A 405 0.93 -23.10 90.25
N LEU A 406 0.96 -24.31 89.69
CA LEU A 406 1.14 -25.53 90.46
C LEU A 406 2.52 -25.58 91.15
N ASN A 407 3.59 -25.19 90.45
CA ASN A 407 4.93 -25.12 91.01
C ASN A 407 5.02 -24.09 92.15
N GLU A 408 4.46 -22.90 91.97
CA GLU A 408 4.36 -21.88 93.04
C GLU A 408 3.59 -22.42 94.26
N LYS A 409 2.51 -23.17 94.03
CA LYS A 409 1.74 -23.81 95.10
C LYS A 409 2.56 -24.88 95.83
N ILE A 410 3.28 -25.73 95.11
CA ILE A 410 4.19 -26.74 95.68
C ILE A 410 5.30 -26.07 96.51
N GLU A 411 5.91 -25.00 96.01
CA GLU A 411 6.92 -24.24 96.75
C GLU A 411 6.34 -23.62 98.04
N SER A 412 5.13 -23.08 97.99
CA SER A 412 4.46 -22.54 99.18
C SER A 412 4.11 -23.60 100.23
N LEU A 413 3.82 -24.84 99.80
CA LEU A 413 3.58 -26.01 100.67
C LEU A 413 4.88 -26.60 101.24
N ASN A 414 5.99 -26.48 100.50
CA ASN A 414 7.32 -26.94 100.95
C ASN A 414 8.04 -25.94 101.88
N SER A 415 7.65 -24.67 101.86
CA SER A 415 8.17 -23.60 102.74
C SER A 415 7.99 -23.91 104.26
N PRO A 416 6.81 -24.37 104.73
CA PRO A 416 6.63 -24.86 106.10
C PRO A 416 7.46 -26.09 106.46
N LEU A 417 7.63 -27.05 105.52
CA LEU A 417 8.42 -28.26 105.73
C LEU A 417 9.92 -27.95 105.90
N LYS A 418 10.45 -26.96 105.17
CA LYS A 418 11.83 -26.48 105.38
C LYS A 418 12.03 -25.76 106.73
N ARG A 419 10.97 -25.26 107.37
CA ARG A 419 11.04 -24.73 108.76
C ARG A 419 11.04 -25.83 109.83
N PHE A 420 10.54 -27.03 109.53
CA PHE A 420 10.52 -28.16 110.47
C PHE A 420 11.82 -28.97 110.50
N PHE A 421 12.69 -28.87 109.49
CA PHE A 421 13.97 -29.60 109.41
C PHE A 421 15.22 -28.72 109.61
N LYS A 422 15.12 -27.58 110.30
CA LYS A 422 16.30 -27.01 110.97
C LYS A 422 16.53 -27.76 112.28
N TRP A 423 17.28 -28.86 112.20
CA TRP A 423 18.02 -29.41 113.35
C TRP A 423 19.47 -28.92 113.22
N ASP A 424 20.05 -28.61 114.38
CA ASP A 424 21.34 -27.96 114.62
C ASP A 424 22.54 -28.51 113.84
#